data_AF-A0A820TA28-F1
#
_entry.id   AF-A0A820TA28-F1
#
_cell.length_a   1.000
_cell.length_b   1.000
_cell.length_c   1.000
_cell.angle_alpha   90.00
_cell.angle_beta   90.00
_cell.angle_gamma   90.00
#
_symmetry.space_group_name_H-M   'P 1'
#
loop_
_entity.id
_entity.type
_entity.pdbx_description
1 polymer ?
#
loop_
_entity_poly.entity_id
_entity_poly.type
_entity_poly.pdbx_seq_one_letter_code
_entity_poly.pdbx_strand_id
1 'polypeptide(L)'
;MMAVSEHISRTTCAICELRSSSVLCDACESETRGDFYLLLLTRFKDEGNDFFGLQARCIDIHDAFDHYPIPDIPVTSFDQSVHTVDERAKELLEEHTMISTEEMIPIEVAGDGDCLFHTLRTFYSAMTIDELRARCIDELCTHEQYYETINVEMNFDLVDDESVQDHVLRIINNQQYTGVLTFAALSTVIGQPIESIYPSLNSDDEYCEVLNTAFIPQSKELSSAEMALHIMWSGPEKEMDRIWRPNHFTPVLSVRQPSSVIKTTNH
;
A
#
# COMPACT_ATOMS: atom_id res chain seq x y z
N MET A 1 34.33 34.70 29.76
CA MET A 1 33.74 33.55 29.05
C MET A 1 32.24 33.71 29.15
N MET A 2 31.60 34.22 28.08
CA MET A 2 30.15 34.31 28.00
C MET A 2 29.64 32.97 27.47
N ALA A 3 28.75 32.33 28.23
CA ALA A 3 28.07 31.12 27.80
C ALA A 3 27.23 31.46 26.57
N VAL A 4 27.55 30.82 25.45
CA VAL A 4 26.70 30.82 24.26
C VAL A 4 25.46 30.03 24.67
N SER A 5 24.39 30.74 25.00
CA SER A 5 23.07 30.17 25.17
C SER A 5 22.64 29.62 23.81
N GLU A 6 22.81 28.32 23.59
CA GLU A 6 22.16 27.62 22.49
C GLU A 6 20.66 27.92 22.58
N HIS A 7 20.18 28.74 21.65
CA HIS A 7 18.76 28.88 21.41
C HIS A 7 18.29 27.52 20.88
N ILE A 8 17.89 26.63 21.79
CA ILE A 8 17.13 25.44 21.46
C ILE A 8 15.87 25.97 20.78
N SER A 9 15.84 25.88 19.45
CA SER A 9 14.63 26.02 18.66
C SER A 9 13.62 25.04 19.24
N ARG A 10 12.66 25.56 20.01
CA ARG A 10 11.62 24.72 20.61
C ARG A 10 10.68 24.31 19.49
N THR A 11 10.77 23.05 19.09
CA THR A 11 9.82 22.44 18.17
C THR A 11 8.57 22.00 18.95
N THR A 12 7.47 21.82 18.24
CA THR A 12 6.28 21.13 18.73
C THR A 12 6.31 19.70 18.21
N CYS A 13 5.77 18.75 18.99
CA CYS A 13 5.59 17.38 18.56
C CYS A 13 4.67 17.35 17.33
N ALA A 14 5.09 16.64 16.29
CA ALA A 14 4.38 16.46 15.03
C ALA A 14 2.94 15.91 15.20
N ILE A 15 2.68 15.10 16.23
CA ILE A 15 1.39 14.42 16.44
C ILE A 15 0.46 15.18 17.40
N CYS A 16 0.97 15.58 18.56
CA CYS A 16 0.14 16.17 19.62
C CYS A 16 0.33 17.68 19.80
N GLU A 17 1.23 18.30 19.05
CA GLU A 17 1.55 19.73 19.07
C GLU A 17 2.06 20.27 20.43
N LEU A 18 2.30 19.38 21.40
CA LEU A 18 2.95 19.72 22.66
C LEU A 18 4.42 20.08 22.42
N ARG A 19 4.97 20.97 23.25
CA ARG A 19 6.39 21.34 23.16
C ARG A 19 7.28 20.11 23.29
N SER A 20 8.21 19.94 22.35
CA SER A 20 9.17 18.85 22.32
C SER A 20 10.57 19.36 21.97
N SER A 21 11.59 18.55 22.25
CA SER A 21 12.96 18.74 21.75
C SER A 21 13.25 17.94 20.47
N SER A 22 12.28 17.15 20.02
CA SER A 22 12.35 16.22 18.89
C SER A 22 11.06 16.28 18.06
N VAL A 23 11.01 15.55 16.94
CA VAL A 23 9.81 15.42 16.08
C VAL A 23 8.63 14.84 16.88
N LEU A 24 8.89 13.86 17.74
CA LEU A 24 7.91 13.28 18.67
C LEU A 24 8.20 13.73 20.09
N CYS A 25 7.18 13.85 20.94
CA CYS A 25 7.38 13.96 22.40
C CYS A 25 7.44 12.56 23.03
N ASP A 26 7.97 12.45 24.24
CA ASP A 26 8.13 11.17 24.97
C ASP A 26 6.83 10.35 25.05
N ALA A 27 5.68 11.02 25.15
CA ALA A 27 4.38 10.35 25.18
C ALA A 27 4.07 9.67 23.83
N CYS A 28 4.15 10.43 22.72
CA CYS A 28 3.89 9.90 21.37
C CYS A 28 4.93 8.86 20.94
N GLU A 29 6.17 8.99 21.38
CA GLU A 29 7.24 8.01 21.12
C GLU A 29 7.03 6.69 21.88
N SER A 30 6.23 6.70 22.96
CA SER A 30 5.94 5.51 23.76
C SER A 30 4.67 4.76 23.33
N GLU A 31 3.90 5.31 22.38
CA GLU A 31 2.68 4.70 21.87
C GLU A 31 2.97 3.40 21.13
N THR A 32 2.04 2.44 21.16
CA THR A 32 2.19 1.22 20.36
C THR A 32 2.14 1.55 18.86
N ARG A 33 2.70 0.71 17.99
CA ARG A 33 2.65 0.90 16.53
C ARG A 33 1.23 1.18 16.01
N GLY A 34 0.25 0.41 16.48
CA GLY A 34 -1.15 0.59 16.10
C GLY A 34 -1.72 1.93 16.55
N ASP A 35 -1.53 2.28 17.83
CA ASP A 35 -2.05 3.53 18.40
C ASP A 35 -1.37 4.75 17.77
N PHE A 36 -0.07 4.66 17.49
CA PHE A 36 0.70 5.69 16.81
C PHE A 36 0.11 6.04 15.43
N TYR A 37 -0.14 5.04 14.58
CA TYR A 37 -0.72 5.28 13.25
C TYR A 37 -2.19 5.69 13.29
N LEU A 38 -2.94 5.23 14.29
CA LEU A 38 -4.31 5.69 14.51
C LEU A 38 -4.34 7.19 14.88
N LEU A 39 -3.41 7.64 15.72
CA LEU A 39 -3.24 9.06 16.07
C LEU A 39 -2.85 9.88 14.83
N LEU A 40 -1.89 9.40 14.02
CA LEU A 40 -1.50 10.06 12.76
C LEU A 40 -2.68 10.20 11.79
N LEU A 41 -3.42 9.12 11.54
CA LEU A 41 -4.60 9.19 10.67
C LEU A 41 -5.67 10.12 11.21
N THR A 42 -5.85 10.19 12.53
CA THR A 42 -6.78 11.15 13.15
C THR A 42 -6.35 12.58 12.81
N ARG A 43 -5.05 12.88 12.86
CA ARG A 43 -4.53 14.21 12.46
C ARG A 43 -4.69 14.49 10.98
N PHE A 44 -4.44 13.51 10.12
CA PHE A 44 -4.74 13.67 8.70
C PHE A 44 -6.22 13.99 8.49
N LYS A 45 -7.13 13.27 9.16
CA LYS A 45 -8.58 13.47 9.02
C LYS A 45 -9.03 14.84 9.52
N ASP A 46 -8.39 15.39 10.56
CA ASP A 46 -8.66 16.76 11.04
C ASP A 46 -8.39 17.80 9.92
N GLU A 47 -7.39 17.55 9.06
CA GLU A 47 -7.03 18.41 7.91
C GLU A 47 -7.69 17.97 6.59
N GLY A 48 -8.38 16.83 6.57
CA GLY A 48 -8.88 16.13 5.36
C GLY A 48 -10.04 16.81 4.61
N ASN A 49 -10.32 18.09 4.90
CA ASN A 49 -11.26 18.91 4.12
C ASN A 49 -10.55 19.79 3.08
N ASP A 50 -9.22 19.89 3.14
CA ASP A 50 -8.38 20.68 2.24
C ASP A 50 -7.10 19.90 1.93
N PHE A 51 -6.87 19.61 0.65
CA PHE A 51 -5.70 18.86 0.23
C PHE A 51 -4.40 19.58 0.60
N PHE A 52 -4.34 20.92 0.47
CA PHE A 52 -3.12 21.67 0.76
C PHE A 52 -2.79 21.67 2.26
N GLY A 53 -3.80 21.80 3.13
CA GLY A 53 -3.65 21.61 4.56
C GLY A 53 -3.13 20.23 4.92
N LEU A 54 -3.71 19.17 4.32
CA LEU A 54 -3.26 17.80 4.51
C LEU A 54 -1.83 17.58 3.99
N GLN A 55 -1.48 18.12 2.82
CA GLN A 55 -0.14 18.01 2.24
C GLN A 55 0.91 18.69 3.13
N ALA A 56 0.64 19.91 3.60
CA ALA A 56 1.50 20.60 4.56
C ALA A 56 1.68 19.77 5.84
N ARG A 57 0.60 19.15 6.32
CA ARG A 57 0.67 18.26 7.48
C ARG A 57 1.51 17.01 7.22
N CYS A 58 1.40 16.37 6.06
CA CYS A 58 2.23 15.22 5.71
C CYS A 58 3.71 15.60 5.73
N ILE A 59 4.07 16.72 5.09
CA ILE A 59 5.45 17.25 5.10
C ILE A 59 5.96 17.46 6.53
N ASP A 60 5.16 18.07 7.41
CA ASP A 60 5.55 18.35 8.79
C ASP A 60 5.80 17.09 9.63
N ILE A 61 5.15 15.97 9.27
CA ILE A 61 5.19 14.74 10.07
C ILE A 61 5.90 13.57 9.37
N HIS A 62 6.42 13.77 8.16
CA HIS A 62 7.07 12.74 7.35
C HIS A 62 8.16 11.99 8.13
N ASP A 63 9.06 12.72 8.79
CA ASP A 63 10.14 12.14 9.59
C ASP A 63 9.63 11.29 10.78
N ALA A 64 8.38 11.47 11.22
CA ALA A 64 7.81 10.65 12.28
C ALA A 64 7.56 9.20 11.84
N PHE A 65 7.41 8.93 10.53
CA PHE A 65 7.22 7.59 10.01
C PHE A 65 8.44 6.68 10.20
N ASP A 66 9.63 7.25 10.42
CA ASP A 66 10.87 6.51 10.72
C ASP A 66 10.87 5.88 12.11
N HIS A 67 9.98 6.34 13.01
CA HIS A 67 9.86 5.78 14.34
C HIS A 67 9.47 4.28 14.32
N TYR A 68 8.67 3.88 13.31
CA TYR A 68 8.22 2.51 13.12
C TYR A 68 8.61 1.99 11.73
N PRO A 69 9.85 1.52 11.52
CA PRO A 69 10.31 1.10 10.20
C PRO A 69 9.43 -0.01 9.61
N ILE A 70 9.37 -0.06 8.28
CA ILE A 70 8.64 -1.08 7.53
C ILE A 70 9.39 -2.43 7.69
N PRO A 71 8.70 -3.55 7.94
CA PRO A 71 9.36 -4.85 7.99
C PRO A 71 10.02 -5.21 6.66
N ASP A 72 11.25 -5.72 6.69
CA ASP A 72 12.03 -5.98 5.46
C ASP A 72 11.51 -7.17 4.62
N ILE A 73 10.80 -8.13 5.23
CA ILE A 73 10.47 -9.41 4.61
C ILE A 73 8.96 -9.58 4.49
N PRO A 74 8.39 -9.51 3.27
CA PRO A 74 6.99 -9.82 3.04
C PRO A 74 6.73 -11.33 3.11
N VAL A 75 5.52 -11.70 3.53
CA VAL A 75 4.99 -13.07 3.46
C VAL A 75 4.54 -13.36 2.03
N THR A 76 5.36 -14.08 1.27
CA THR A 76 5.07 -14.40 -0.14
C THR A 76 4.71 -15.86 -0.38
N SER A 77 4.68 -16.69 0.67
CA SER A 77 4.39 -18.12 0.59
C SER A 77 3.06 -18.46 1.22
N PHE A 78 2.30 -19.33 0.58
CA PHE A 78 1.04 -19.84 1.09
C PHE A 78 1.25 -20.80 2.26
N ASP A 79 0.47 -20.62 3.32
CA ASP A 79 0.41 -21.51 4.48
C ASP A 79 -1.06 -21.77 4.82
N GLN A 80 -1.54 -22.98 4.57
CA GLN A 80 -2.92 -23.40 4.82
C GLN A 80 -3.35 -23.31 6.30
N SER A 81 -2.40 -23.18 7.24
CA SER A 81 -2.71 -23.01 8.66
C SER A 81 -3.00 -21.56 9.05
N VAL A 82 -2.60 -20.60 8.20
CA VAL A 82 -2.73 -19.16 8.42
C VAL A 82 -3.67 -18.53 7.40
N HIS A 83 -3.63 -19.00 6.15
CA HIS A 83 -4.32 -18.41 5.02
C HIS A 83 -5.53 -19.24 4.60
N THR A 84 -6.59 -18.54 4.20
CA THR A 84 -7.79 -19.13 3.58
C THR A 84 -7.77 -18.81 2.10
N VAL A 85 -8.10 -19.78 1.26
CA VAL A 85 -8.12 -19.60 -0.20
C VAL A 85 -9.36 -18.81 -0.62
N ASP A 86 -9.19 -17.81 -1.47
CA ASP A 86 -10.31 -17.18 -2.17
C ASP A 86 -10.68 -18.04 -3.39
N GLU A 87 -11.70 -18.89 -3.25
CA GLU A 87 -12.10 -19.82 -4.32
C GLU A 87 -12.57 -19.09 -5.58
N ARG A 88 -13.18 -17.90 -5.45
CA ARG A 88 -13.64 -17.14 -6.61
C ARG A 88 -12.46 -16.55 -7.38
N ALA A 89 -11.53 -15.91 -6.69
CA ALA A 89 -10.31 -15.42 -7.30
C ALA A 89 -9.49 -16.58 -7.89
N LYS A 90 -9.50 -17.75 -7.26
CA LYS A 90 -8.83 -18.94 -7.77
C LYS A 90 -9.41 -19.43 -9.09
N GLU A 91 -10.74 -19.55 -9.19
CA GLU A 91 -11.42 -19.87 -10.45
C GLU A 91 -11.05 -18.87 -11.55
N LEU A 92 -11.09 -17.58 -11.24
CA LEU A 92 -10.73 -16.52 -12.19
C LEU A 92 -9.27 -16.63 -12.65
N LEU A 93 -8.36 -16.98 -11.75
CA LEU A 93 -6.94 -17.14 -12.04
C LEU A 93 -6.72 -18.33 -12.99
N GLU A 94 -7.37 -19.47 -12.75
CA GLU A 94 -7.27 -20.67 -13.57
C GLU A 94 -7.88 -20.50 -14.96
N GLU A 95 -9.03 -19.83 -15.04
CA GLU A 95 -9.81 -19.75 -16.29
C GLU A 95 -9.38 -18.60 -17.20
N HIS A 96 -8.85 -17.51 -16.64
CA HIS A 96 -8.66 -16.25 -17.36
C HIS A 96 -7.25 -15.69 -17.32
N THR A 97 -6.29 -16.43 -16.75
CA THR A 97 -4.87 -16.06 -16.76
C THR A 97 -3.99 -17.23 -17.17
N MET A 98 -2.69 -16.99 -17.34
CA MET A 98 -1.70 -18.04 -17.61
C MET A 98 -1.06 -18.60 -16.34
N ILE A 99 -1.51 -18.15 -15.16
CA ILE A 99 -0.94 -18.50 -13.86
C ILE A 99 -1.60 -19.79 -13.35
N SER A 100 -0.78 -20.80 -13.03
CA SER A 100 -1.27 -22.05 -12.44
C SER A 100 -1.50 -21.92 -10.95
N THR A 101 -2.62 -22.45 -10.45
CA THR A 101 -2.94 -22.53 -9.02
C THR A 101 -2.12 -23.56 -8.25
N GLU A 102 -1.38 -24.42 -8.96
CA GLU A 102 -0.34 -25.27 -8.36
C GLU A 102 0.91 -24.46 -7.98
N GLU A 103 1.08 -23.28 -8.55
CA GLU A 103 2.23 -22.41 -8.32
C GLU A 103 1.87 -21.19 -7.46
N MET A 104 0.67 -20.62 -7.65
CA MET A 104 0.23 -19.40 -7.00
C MET A 104 -1.25 -19.47 -6.57
N ILE A 105 -1.55 -19.13 -5.32
CA ILE A 105 -2.90 -19.25 -4.75
C ILE A 105 -3.39 -17.87 -4.26
N PRO A 106 -4.57 -17.40 -4.71
CA PRO A 106 -5.18 -16.19 -4.17
C PRO A 106 -5.77 -16.44 -2.79
N ILE A 107 -5.64 -15.44 -1.91
CA ILE A 107 -5.99 -15.53 -0.50
C ILE A 107 -7.20 -14.65 -0.20
N GLU A 108 -8.11 -15.16 0.62
CA GLU A 108 -9.29 -14.44 1.05
C GLU A 108 -8.91 -13.26 1.95
N VAL A 109 -9.46 -12.09 1.65
CA VAL A 109 -9.37 -10.88 2.48
C VAL A 109 -10.74 -10.23 2.61
N ALA A 110 -10.90 -9.33 3.59
CA ALA A 110 -12.19 -8.68 3.81
C ALA A 110 -12.57 -7.74 2.64
N GLY A 111 -13.77 -7.91 2.10
CA GLY A 111 -14.38 -7.05 1.07
C GLY A 111 -15.15 -5.87 1.65
N ASP A 112 -14.53 -5.05 2.51
CA ASP A 112 -15.17 -3.94 3.24
C ASP A 112 -14.86 -2.55 2.66
N GLY A 113 -14.33 -2.50 1.43
CA GLY A 113 -13.82 -1.28 0.80
C GLY A 113 -12.33 -1.03 1.05
N ASP A 114 -11.75 -1.57 2.14
CA ASP A 114 -10.32 -1.45 2.43
C ASP A 114 -9.50 -2.66 1.93
N CYS A 115 -10.05 -3.45 1.01
CA CYS A 115 -9.50 -4.75 0.59
C CYS A 115 -8.06 -4.69 0.05
N LEU A 116 -7.63 -3.58 -0.57
CA LEU A 116 -6.22 -3.43 -0.96
C LEU A 116 -5.30 -3.31 0.26
N PHE A 117 -5.70 -2.58 1.30
CA PHE A 117 -4.91 -2.49 2.53
C PHE A 117 -4.93 -3.82 3.31
N HIS A 118 -6.05 -4.54 3.32
CA HIS A 118 -6.09 -5.91 3.84
C HIS A 118 -5.15 -6.85 3.06
N THR A 119 -5.10 -6.70 1.73
CA THR A 119 -4.18 -7.44 0.86
C THR A 119 -2.72 -7.18 1.26
N LEU A 120 -2.31 -5.90 1.38
CA LEU A 120 -0.95 -5.55 1.78
C LEU A 120 -0.61 -6.00 3.20
N ARG A 121 -1.58 -5.95 4.12
CA ARG A 121 -1.42 -6.49 5.48
C ARG A 121 -1.19 -8.00 5.48
N THR A 122 -1.67 -8.74 4.49
CA THR A 122 -1.37 -10.18 4.36
C THR A 122 0.12 -10.40 4.08
N PHE A 123 0.72 -9.57 3.23
CA PHE A 123 2.17 -9.58 3.01
C PHE A 123 2.95 -9.06 4.24
N TYR A 124 2.43 -8.06 4.94
CA TYR A 124 3.10 -7.41 6.08
C TYR A 124 2.25 -7.48 7.35
N SER A 125 2.15 -8.69 7.93
CA SER A 125 1.27 -8.97 9.08
C SER A 125 1.52 -8.13 10.34
N ALA A 126 2.71 -7.54 10.48
CA ALA A 126 3.07 -6.64 11.58
C ALA A 126 2.52 -5.20 11.42
N MET A 127 2.11 -4.82 10.21
CA MET A 127 1.54 -3.50 9.91
C MET A 127 0.02 -3.54 10.08
N THR A 128 -0.54 -2.40 10.49
CA THR A 128 -1.99 -2.22 10.51
C THR A 128 -2.49 -1.63 9.18
N ILE A 129 -3.78 -1.75 8.92
CA ILE A 129 -4.41 -1.07 7.77
C ILE A 129 -4.28 0.45 7.91
N ASP A 130 -4.42 0.95 9.14
CA ASP A 130 -4.27 2.37 9.44
C ASP A 130 -2.86 2.87 9.14
N GLU A 131 -1.85 2.06 9.43
CA GLU A 131 -0.47 2.36 9.04
C GLU A 131 -0.29 2.42 7.53
N LEU A 132 -0.72 1.37 6.82
CA LEU A 132 -0.58 1.30 5.36
C LEU A 132 -1.27 2.49 4.70
N ARG A 133 -2.47 2.86 5.18
CA ARG A 133 -3.20 4.04 4.72
C ARG A 133 -2.44 5.34 5.04
N ALA A 134 -1.96 5.51 6.26
CA ALA A 134 -1.22 6.73 6.65
C ALA A 134 0.02 6.91 5.77
N ARG A 135 0.79 5.85 5.56
CA ARG A 135 1.98 5.86 4.71
C ARG A 135 1.64 6.15 3.25
N CYS A 136 0.56 5.56 2.73
CA CYS A 136 0.08 5.83 1.38
C CYS A 136 -0.32 7.30 1.18
N ILE A 137 -1.01 7.89 2.16
CA ILE A 137 -1.43 9.30 2.10
C ILE A 137 -0.21 10.22 2.14
N ASP A 138 0.72 9.96 3.06
CA ASP A 138 1.97 10.71 3.17
C ASP A 138 2.74 10.68 1.84
N GLU A 139 2.90 9.50 1.25
CA GLU A 139 3.58 9.31 -0.04
C GLU A 139 2.91 10.08 -1.18
N LEU A 140 1.58 9.96 -1.33
CA LEU A 140 0.82 10.66 -2.38
C LEU A 140 0.84 12.19 -2.20
N CYS A 141 0.73 12.67 -0.95
CA CYS A 141 0.78 14.10 -0.66
C CYS A 141 2.17 14.70 -0.91
N THR A 142 3.23 14.04 -0.43
CA THR A 142 4.60 14.56 -0.51
C THR A 142 5.18 14.48 -1.92
N HIS A 143 4.65 13.59 -2.77
CA HIS A 143 5.11 13.38 -4.14
C HIS A 143 4.00 13.58 -5.20
N GLU A 144 3.03 14.45 -4.94
CA GLU A 144 1.86 14.71 -5.82
C GLU A 144 2.22 14.83 -7.31
N GLN A 145 3.19 15.68 -7.66
CA GLN A 145 3.59 15.94 -9.05
C GLN A 145 4.13 14.69 -9.76
N TYR A 146 4.78 13.80 -9.01
CA TYR A 146 5.24 12.52 -9.55
C TYR A 146 4.04 11.63 -9.89
N TYR A 147 3.06 11.53 -8.99
CA TYR A 147 1.87 10.74 -9.21
C TYR A 147 0.97 11.30 -10.32
N GLU A 148 0.88 12.62 -10.48
CA GLU A 148 0.22 13.24 -11.64
C GLU A 148 0.90 12.86 -12.96
N THR A 149 2.24 12.81 -12.97
CA THR A 149 3.02 12.45 -14.16
C THR A 149 2.80 11.00 -14.55
N ILE A 150 2.96 10.07 -13.60
CA ILE A 150 2.77 8.64 -13.90
C ILE A 150 1.32 8.32 -14.27
N ASN A 151 0.34 9.07 -13.74
CA ASN A 151 -1.07 8.87 -14.07
C ASN A 151 -1.29 8.99 -15.59
N VAL A 152 -0.64 9.98 -16.22
CA VAL A 152 -0.69 10.21 -17.66
C VAL A 152 0.24 9.24 -18.41
N GLU A 153 1.47 9.05 -17.95
CA GLU A 153 2.46 8.20 -18.66
C GLU A 153 2.05 6.73 -18.72
N MET A 154 1.38 6.24 -17.68
CA MET A 154 0.91 4.85 -17.58
C MET A 154 -0.53 4.68 -18.09
N ASN A 155 -1.17 5.75 -18.57
CA ASN A 155 -2.59 5.80 -18.97
C ASN A 155 -3.56 5.35 -17.87
N PHE A 156 -3.24 5.63 -16.61
CA PHE A 156 -4.11 5.34 -15.48
C PHE A 156 -5.38 6.19 -15.51
N ASP A 157 -5.34 7.35 -16.16
CA ASP A 157 -6.50 8.21 -16.43
C ASP A 157 -7.57 7.54 -17.31
N LEU A 158 -7.23 6.45 -18.04
CA LEU A 158 -8.20 5.65 -18.78
C LEU A 158 -9.06 4.76 -17.88
N VAL A 159 -8.57 4.41 -16.69
CA VAL A 159 -9.25 3.50 -15.74
C VAL A 159 -9.77 4.21 -14.50
N ASP A 160 -9.17 5.34 -14.14
CA ASP A 160 -9.54 6.18 -13.01
C ASP A 160 -9.28 7.65 -13.38
N ASP A 161 -10.34 8.42 -13.64
CA ASP A 161 -10.25 9.84 -14.05
C ASP A 161 -10.07 10.79 -12.86
N GLU A 162 -9.89 10.24 -11.66
CA GLU A 162 -9.69 10.97 -10.42
C GLU A 162 -8.33 11.67 -10.36
N SER A 163 -8.31 12.90 -9.84
CA SER A 163 -7.05 13.59 -9.55
C SER A 163 -6.36 12.98 -8.32
N VAL A 164 -5.03 13.14 -8.20
CA VAL A 164 -4.29 12.70 -7.00
C VAL A 164 -4.89 13.30 -5.73
N GLN A 165 -5.34 14.56 -5.79
CA GLN A 165 -5.92 15.27 -4.66
C GLN A 165 -7.25 14.64 -4.22
N ASP A 166 -8.17 14.43 -5.17
CA ASP A 166 -9.47 13.81 -4.90
C ASP A 166 -9.28 12.38 -4.37
N HIS A 167 -8.34 11.64 -4.95
CA HIS A 167 -7.97 10.30 -4.53
C HIS A 167 -7.54 10.26 -3.06
N VAL A 168 -6.60 11.14 -2.67
CA VAL A 168 -6.10 11.26 -1.30
C VAL A 168 -7.23 11.60 -0.32
N LEU A 169 -8.03 12.63 -0.65
CA LEU A 169 -9.15 13.07 0.19
C LEU A 169 -10.25 12.02 0.33
N ARG A 170 -10.34 11.08 -0.61
CA ARG A 170 -11.21 9.93 -0.53
C ARG A 170 -10.60 8.85 0.36
N ILE A 171 -9.40 8.34 0.04
CA ILE A 171 -8.80 7.17 0.72
C ILE A 171 -8.35 7.44 2.17
N ILE A 172 -8.32 8.70 2.60
CA ILE A 172 -8.15 9.07 4.01
C ILE A 172 -9.26 8.52 4.90
N ASN A 173 -10.45 8.31 4.33
CA ASN A 173 -11.57 7.69 5.01
C ASN A 173 -11.48 6.17 4.90
N ASN A 174 -11.96 5.48 5.92
CA ASN A 174 -12.01 4.02 5.91
C ASN A 174 -13.11 3.54 4.96
N GLN A 175 -13.01 2.29 4.51
CA GLN A 175 -14.00 1.62 3.67
C GLN A 175 -14.20 2.32 2.31
N GLN A 176 -13.10 2.81 1.72
CA GLN A 176 -13.11 3.47 0.42
C GLN A 176 -12.35 2.63 -0.60
N TYR A 177 -12.99 2.30 -1.72
CA TYR A 177 -12.37 1.54 -2.80
C TYR A 177 -11.13 2.24 -3.33
N THR A 178 -10.01 1.56 -3.39
CA THR A 178 -8.75 2.13 -3.89
C THR A 178 -8.53 1.84 -5.38
N GLY A 179 -7.59 2.55 -5.99
CA GLY A 179 -7.31 2.45 -7.43
C GLY A 179 -5.81 2.29 -7.72
N VAL A 180 -5.45 2.43 -8.99
CA VAL A 180 -4.06 2.25 -9.48
C VAL A 180 -3.06 3.22 -8.87
N LEU A 181 -3.49 4.44 -8.49
CA LEU A 181 -2.65 5.38 -7.74
C LEU A 181 -2.24 4.83 -6.37
N THR A 182 -3.14 4.11 -5.68
CA THR A 182 -2.83 3.46 -4.42
C THR A 182 -1.82 2.33 -4.59
N PHE A 183 -1.90 1.57 -5.69
CA PHE A 183 -0.91 0.53 -6.02
C PHE A 183 0.49 1.15 -6.23
N ALA A 184 0.56 2.22 -7.01
CA ALA A 184 1.81 2.93 -7.28
C ALA A 184 2.44 3.50 -6.00
N ALA A 185 1.63 4.12 -5.14
CA ALA A 185 2.11 4.66 -3.87
C ALA A 185 2.57 3.56 -2.91
N LEU A 186 1.77 2.50 -2.77
CA LEU A 186 2.11 1.40 -1.85
C LEU A 186 3.34 0.62 -2.30
N SER A 187 3.60 0.47 -3.61
CA SER A 187 4.85 -0.15 -4.08
C SER A 187 6.08 0.64 -3.63
N THR A 188 6.02 1.98 -3.73
CA THR A 188 7.07 2.88 -3.23
C THR A 188 7.21 2.80 -1.72
N VAL A 189 6.09 2.89 -0.98
CA VAL A 189 6.08 2.82 0.49
C VAL A 189 6.75 1.55 0.98
N ILE A 190 6.33 0.37 0.50
CA ILE A 190 6.87 -0.91 0.97
C ILE A 190 8.23 -1.25 0.34
N GLY A 191 8.68 -0.45 -0.64
CA GLY A 191 9.92 -0.65 -1.37
C GLY A 191 9.97 -1.96 -2.15
N GLN A 192 8.83 -2.50 -2.60
CA GLN A 192 8.72 -3.72 -3.40
C GLN A 192 7.87 -3.49 -4.63
N PRO A 193 8.20 -4.12 -5.78
CA PRO A 193 7.31 -4.17 -6.92
C PRO A 193 5.98 -4.82 -6.57
N ILE A 194 4.89 -4.28 -7.12
CA ILE A 194 3.58 -4.91 -7.08
C ILE A 194 3.19 -5.27 -8.50
N GLU A 195 3.05 -6.56 -8.80
CA GLU A 195 2.47 -7.05 -10.03
C GLU A 195 0.96 -7.19 -9.86
N SER A 196 0.23 -6.43 -10.67
CA SER A 196 -1.22 -6.47 -10.71
C SER A 196 -1.68 -7.51 -11.72
N ILE A 197 -2.49 -8.46 -11.27
CA ILE A 197 -3.07 -9.53 -12.08
C ILE A 197 -4.52 -9.17 -12.37
N TYR A 198 -4.82 -8.82 -13.62
CA TYR A 198 -6.17 -8.50 -14.06
C TYR A 198 -6.70 -9.60 -15.00
N PRO A 199 -7.73 -10.36 -14.59
CA PRO A 199 -8.36 -11.37 -15.43
C PRO A 199 -9.04 -10.76 -16.67
N SER A 200 -8.69 -11.23 -17.87
CA SER A 200 -9.26 -10.73 -19.13
C SER A 200 -10.59 -11.43 -19.45
N LEU A 201 -11.69 -10.96 -18.84
CA LEU A 201 -13.02 -11.54 -19.03
C LEU A 201 -13.84 -10.85 -20.12
N ASN A 202 -13.57 -9.57 -20.39
CA ASN A 202 -14.28 -8.82 -21.43
C ASN A 202 -13.61 -9.06 -22.80
N SER A 203 -14.40 -9.21 -23.86
CA SER A 203 -13.90 -9.55 -25.20
C SER A 203 -13.08 -8.44 -25.87
N ASP A 204 -13.19 -7.20 -25.39
CA ASP A 204 -12.49 -6.00 -25.86
C ASP A 204 -12.11 -5.13 -24.63
N ASP A 205 -11.28 -5.66 -23.73
CA ASP A 205 -10.87 -4.95 -22.52
C ASP A 205 -9.62 -4.09 -22.77
N GLU A 206 -9.82 -2.88 -23.30
CA GLU A 206 -8.74 -1.90 -23.53
C GLU A 206 -8.00 -1.50 -22.23
N TYR A 207 -8.62 -1.73 -21.08
CA TYR A 207 -8.05 -1.45 -19.76
C TYR A 207 -7.19 -2.60 -19.24
N CYS A 208 -7.30 -3.80 -19.81
CA CYS A 208 -6.57 -4.96 -19.33
C CYS A 208 -5.06 -4.75 -19.36
N GLU A 209 -4.51 -4.07 -20.37
CA GLU A 209 -3.06 -3.77 -20.41
C GLU A 209 -2.65 -2.78 -19.32
N VAL A 210 -3.51 -1.80 -19.01
CA VAL A 210 -3.26 -0.80 -17.96
C VAL A 210 -3.34 -1.44 -16.57
N LEU A 211 -4.35 -2.30 -16.35
CA LEU A 211 -4.61 -2.94 -15.06
C LEU A 211 -3.74 -4.18 -14.83
N ASN A 212 -3.22 -4.83 -15.88
CA ASN A 212 -2.31 -5.96 -15.78
C ASN A 212 -0.84 -5.53 -15.95
N THR A 213 -0.38 -4.67 -15.05
CA THR A 213 0.95 -4.04 -15.09
C THR A 213 1.73 -4.23 -13.80
N ALA A 214 3.01 -3.86 -13.81
CA ALA A 214 3.86 -3.81 -12.63
C ALA A 214 4.05 -2.38 -12.14
N PHE A 215 3.81 -2.16 -10.84
CA PHE A 215 4.05 -0.91 -10.15
C PHE A 215 5.42 -0.96 -9.48
N ILE A 216 6.33 -0.09 -9.90
CA ILE A 216 7.72 -0.11 -9.48
C ILE A 216 7.99 1.03 -8.48
N PRO A 217 8.71 0.78 -7.37
CA PRO A 217 9.06 1.82 -6.40
C PRO A 217 9.83 2.98 -7.04
N GLN A 218 9.47 4.23 -6.72
CA GLN A 218 10.09 5.43 -7.28
C GLN A 218 11.61 5.48 -7.10
N SER A 219 12.11 5.04 -5.94
CA SER A 219 13.49 5.24 -5.50
C SER A 219 14.47 4.11 -5.88
N LYS A 220 14.02 3.08 -6.61
CA LYS A 220 14.83 1.87 -6.86
C LYS A 220 15.09 1.60 -8.34
N GLU A 221 16.37 1.41 -8.67
CA GLU A 221 16.74 0.53 -9.78
C GLU A 221 16.51 -0.91 -9.33
N LEU A 222 15.55 -1.60 -9.94
CA LEU A 222 15.25 -2.98 -9.62
C LEU A 222 16.49 -3.85 -9.78
N SER A 223 16.90 -4.50 -8.69
CA SER A 223 17.81 -5.64 -8.83
C SER A 223 17.00 -6.82 -9.35
N SER A 224 17.58 -7.63 -10.24
CA SER A 224 16.91 -8.84 -10.78
C SER A 224 16.58 -9.92 -9.75
N ALA A 225 16.86 -9.67 -8.46
CA ALA A 225 16.62 -10.58 -7.34
C ALA A 225 15.43 -10.19 -6.46
N GLU A 226 14.81 -9.02 -6.66
CA GLU A 226 13.63 -8.61 -5.88
C GLU A 226 12.38 -9.33 -6.43
N MET A 227 11.67 -10.05 -5.55
CA MET A 227 10.44 -10.75 -5.91
C MET A 227 9.26 -9.78 -5.82
N ALA A 228 8.49 -9.65 -6.91
CA ALA A 228 7.27 -8.86 -6.91
C ALA A 228 6.19 -9.48 -6.01
N LEU A 229 5.40 -8.63 -5.37
CA LEU A 229 4.16 -9.02 -4.70
C LEU A 229 3.06 -9.10 -5.75
N HIS A 230 2.27 -10.17 -5.73
CA HIS A 230 1.22 -10.36 -6.72
C HIS A 230 -0.13 -10.04 -6.09
N ILE A 231 -0.87 -9.13 -6.70
CA ILE A 231 -2.20 -8.72 -6.25
C ILE A 231 -3.17 -8.88 -7.41
N MET A 232 -4.26 -9.60 -7.17
CA MET A 232 -5.23 -9.91 -8.20
C MET A 232 -6.52 -9.12 -8.03
N TRP A 233 -7.04 -8.60 -9.13
CA TRP A 233 -8.39 -8.05 -9.23
C TRP A 233 -9.40 -9.19 -9.23
N SER A 234 -10.33 -9.14 -8.27
CA SER A 234 -11.44 -10.08 -8.12
C SER A 234 -12.77 -9.30 -8.01
N GLY A 235 -13.88 -10.02 -7.94
CA GLY A 235 -15.23 -9.45 -7.95
C GLY A 235 -16.24 -10.38 -7.29
N PRO A 236 -17.48 -9.91 -7.07
CA PRO A 236 -18.50 -10.71 -6.40
C PRO A 236 -18.86 -11.94 -7.24
N GLU A 237 -19.25 -13.04 -6.58
CA GLU A 237 -19.65 -14.30 -7.23
C GLU A 237 -20.81 -14.17 -8.23
N LYS A 238 -21.62 -13.10 -8.15
CA LYS A 238 -22.85 -12.94 -8.92
C LYS A 238 -22.78 -11.72 -9.82
N GLU A 239 -22.22 -11.93 -11.00
CA GLU A 239 -22.38 -10.98 -12.10
C GLU A 239 -23.82 -11.06 -12.61
N MET A 240 -24.64 -10.08 -12.24
CA MET A 240 -25.93 -9.86 -12.89
C MET A 240 -25.76 -9.22 -14.29
N ASP A 241 -24.59 -8.63 -14.55
CA ASP A 241 -24.25 -7.94 -15.78
C ASP A 241 -23.21 -8.73 -16.58
N ARG A 242 -23.32 -8.73 -17.92
CA ARG A 242 -22.41 -9.45 -18.83
C ARG A 242 -21.03 -8.79 -18.97
N ILE A 243 -20.68 -7.86 -18.08
CA ILE A 243 -19.47 -7.03 -18.16
C ILE A 243 -18.74 -7.18 -16.84
N TRP A 244 -17.51 -7.68 -16.92
CA TRP A 244 -16.62 -7.84 -15.79
C TRP A 244 -16.25 -6.47 -15.22
N ARG A 245 -16.50 -6.30 -13.91
CA ARG A 245 -16.20 -5.10 -13.13
C ARG A 245 -15.65 -5.51 -11.77
N PRO A 246 -14.33 -5.67 -11.64
CA PRO A 246 -13.76 -6.05 -10.36
C PRO A 246 -13.98 -4.95 -9.32
N ASN A 247 -14.18 -5.37 -8.08
CA ASN A 247 -14.34 -4.46 -6.94
C ASN A 247 -13.63 -4.99 -5.68
N HIS A 248 -12.77 -6.00 -5.84
CA HIS A 248 -12.06 -6.64 -4.76
C HIS A 248 -10.60 -6.88 -5.15
N PHE A 249 -9.70 -6.82 -4.18
CA PHE A 249 -8.28 -7.13 -4.33
C PHE A 249 -7.93 -8.29 -3.43
N THR A 250 -7.14 -9.24 -3.95
CA THR A 250 -6.68 -10.39 -3.19
C THR A 250 -5.16 -10.56 -3.34
N PRO A 251 -4.43 -10.92 -2.27
CA PRO A 251 -3.03 -11.31 -2.40
C PRO A 251 -2.94 -12.66 -3.10
N VAL A 252 -1.95 -12.81 -3.97
CA VAL A 252 -1.62 -14.09 -4.60
C VAL A 252 -0.25 -14.54 -4.09
N LEU A 253 -0.22 -15.71 -3.43
CA LEU A 253 0.97 -16.24 -2.75
C LEU A 253 1.52 -17.47 -3.46
N SER A 254 2.84 -17.62 -3.46
CA SER A 254 3.52 -18.80 -4.00
C SER A 254 3.22 -20.05 -3.14
N VAL A 255 2.86 -21.15 -3.79
CA VAL A 255 2.71 -22.47 -3.15
C VAL A 255 4.08 -23.08 -2.85
N ARG A 256 5.09 -22.75 -3.66
CA ARG A 256 6.46 -23.23 -3.44
C ARG A 256 7.12 -22.41 -2.35
N GLN A 257 7.58 -23.06 -1.29
CA GLN A 257 8.47 -22.42 -0.33
C GLN A 257 9.76 -22.03 -1.07
N PRO A 258 10.28 -20.80 -0.88
CA PRO A 258 11.59 -20.45 -1.39
C PRO A 258 12.58 -21.46 -0.83
N SER A 259 13.25 -22.19 -1.73
CA SER A 259 14.24 -23.19 -1.36
C SER A 259 15.22 -22.52 -0.40
N SER A 260 15.27 -22.97 0.86
CA SER A 260 16.15 -22.39 1.86
C SER A 260 17.54 -22.25 1.26
N VAL A 261 18.01 -21.01 1.09
CA VAL A 261 19.39 -20.75 0.65
C VAL A 261 20.28 -21.41 1.69
N ILE A 262 20.85 -22.56 1.34
CA ILE A 262 21.84 -23.24 2.16
C ILE A 262 22.99 -22.25 2.28
N LYS A 263 23.06 -21.54 3.41
CA LYS A 263 24.25 -20.80 3.80
C LYS A 263 25.34 -21.84 4.02
N THR A 264 26.09 -22.14 2.97
CA THR A 264 27.34 -22.88 3.08
C THR A 264 28.29 -22.00 3.89
N THR A 265 28.33 -22.22 5.20
CA THR A 265 29.42 -21.75 6.04
C THR A 265 30.66 -22.53 5.63
N ASN A 266 31.51 -21.91 4.80
CA ASN A 266 32.86 -22.39 4.60
C ASN A 266 33.64 -22.20 5.91
N HIS A 267 34.10 -23.31 6.49
CA HIS A 267 35.08 -23.36 7.56
C HIS A 267 36.49 -23.10 7.03
#